data_AF-A0A660MW52-F1
#
_entry.id   AF-A0A660MW52-F1
#
_cell.length_a   1.000
_cell.length_b   1.000
_cell.length_c   1.000
_cell.angle_alpha   90.00
_cell.angle_beta   90.00
_cell.angle_gamma   90.00
#
_symmetry.space_group_name_H-M   'P 1'
#
loop_
_entity.id
_entity.type
_entity.pdbx_description
1 polymer ?
#
loop_
_entity_poly.entity_id
_entity_poly.type
_entity_poly.pdbx_seq_one_letter_code
_entity_poly.pdbx_strand_id
1 'polypeptide(L)'
;TENKKPDFILFNKPKGYTCSKADPHNQIFYSLLPEAFKNYYYIGRLDKESRGLILLAKNPGTVHEFEHPSSKITKEYLITLNRPFNRELKKKILAGIWEGGEFLRTLSLQQAESGKLNIVLNEGKKRHIRRIFKALGYEVIDLKRIRIGDYILGDLKEGERKVPESKEK
;
A
#
# COMPACT_ATOMS: atom_id res chain seq x y z
N THR A 1 -22.51 -19.31 16.16
CA THR A 1 -21.30 -19.09 15.34
C THR A 1 -20.68 -17.79 15.80
N GLU A 2 -19.60 -17.85 16.58
CA GLU A 2 -18.99 -16.66 17.16
C GLU A 2 -18.47 -15.73 16.07
N ASN A 3 -18.93 -14.48 16.11
CA ASN A 3 -18.46 -13.40 15.26
C ASN A 3 -17.01 -13.09 15.68
N LYS A 4 -16.04 -13.81 15.12
CA LYS A 4 -14.63 -13.71 15.51
C LYS A 4 -14.15 -12.32 15.13
N LYS A 5 -13.87 -11.47 16.14
CA LYS A 5 -13.29 -10.15 15.93
C LYS A 5 -12.08 -10.28 15.00
N PRO A 6 -11.95 -9.42 13.98
CA PRO A 6 -10.80 -9.48 13.09
C PRO A 6 -9.50 -9.36 13.90
N ASP A 7 -8.54 -10.25 13.62
CA ASP A 7 -7.25 -10.32 14.32
C ASP A 7 -6.35 -9.11 14.03
N PHE A 8 -6.73 -8.27 13.08
CA PHE A 8 -5.95 -7.14 12.63
C PHE A 8 -6.73 -5.83 12.68
N ILE A 9 -5.99 -4.72 12.66
CA ILE A 9 -6.52 -3.37 12.51
C ILE A 9 -6.06 -2.76 11.19
N LEU A 10 -6.82 -1.77 10.72
CA LEU A 10 -6.43 -0.89 9.63
C LEU A 10 -5.73 0.33 10.24
N PHE A 11 -4.61 0.74 9.65
CA PHE A 11 -3.90 1.96 10.05
C PHE A 11 -3.57 2.79 8.81
N ASN A 12 -3.78 4.09 8.89
CA ASN A 12 -3.36 5.01 7.85
C ASN A 12 -1.96 5.54 8.17
N LYS A 13 -0.94 4.94 7.58
CA LYS A 13 0.44 5.34 7.79
C LYS A 13 0.70 6.73 7.16
N PRO A 14 1.17 7.73 7.93
CA PRO A 14 1.59 9.01 7.37
C PRO A 14 2.87 8.91 6.53
N LYS A 15 3.10 9.88 5.66
CA LYS A 15 4.39 10.06 4.97
C LYS A 15 5.50 10.40 5.99
N GLY A 16 6.73 10.00 5.71
CA GLY A 16 7.90 10.31 6.56
C GLY A 16 8.29 9.22 7.56
N TYR A 17 7.39 8.27 7.84
CA TYR A 17 7.63 7.15 8.75
C TYR A 17 8.07 5.89 8.00
N THR A 18 8.99 5.08 8.52
CA THR A 18 9.37 3.79 7.93
C THR A 18 8.48 2.66 8.45
N CYS A 19 8.24 1.66 7.59
CA CYS A 19 7.62 0.38 7.97
C CYS A 19 8.69 -0.59 8.47
N SER A 20 9.12 -0.40 9.72
CA SER A 20 10.03 -1.29 10.45
C SER A 20 9.65 -1.31 11.93
N LYS A 21 10.02 -2.37 12.66
CA LYS A 21 9.92 -2.41 14.13
C LYS A 21 11.04 -1.63 14.83
N ALA A 22 12.17 -1.43 14.16
CA ALA A 22 13.28 -0.63 14.63
C ALA A 22 14.02 0.01 13.45
N ASP A 23 14.40 1.27 13.58
CA ASP A 23 15.20 2.02 12.61
C ASP A 23 15.93 3.14 13.37
N PRO A 24 17.27 3.10 13.48
CA PRO A 24 18.02 4.09 14.25
C PRO A 24 18.11 5.46 13.56
N HIS A 25 17.79 5.53 12.26
CA HIS A 25 17.98 6.74 11.45
C HIS A 25 16.68 7.41 11.03
N ASN A 26 15.55 6.72 11.14
CA ASN A 26 14.25 7.24 10.72
C ASN A 26 13.18 6.97 11.77
N GLN A 27 12.15 7.81 11.78
CA GLN A 27 10.96 7.56 12.59
C GLN A 27 10.21 6.34 12.07
N ILE A 28 9.88 5.40 12.96
CA ILE A 28 9.05 4.23 12.63
C ILE A 28 7.58 4.52 12.90
N PHE A 29 6.67 4.00 12.07
CA PHE A 29 5.24 4.28 12.27
C PHE A 29 4.70 3.74 13.60
N TYR A 30 5.34 2.73 14.20
CA TYR A 30 4.96 2.21 15.51
C TYR A 30 5.06 3.25 16.63
N SER A 31 5.85 4.31 16.45
CA SER A 31 5.88 5.44 17.39
C SER A 31 4.55 6.19 17.49
N LEU A 32 3.70 6.08 16.46
CA LEU A 32 2.36 6.67 16.41
C LEU A 32 1.29 5.79 17.05
N LEU A 33 1.62 4.55 17.40
CA LEU A 33 0.66 3.56 17.87
C LEU A 33 0.63 3.48 19.40
N PRO A 34 -0.56 3.28 19.99
CA PRO A 34 -0.67 2.92 21.40
C PRO A 34 0.08 1.61 21.69
N GLU A 35 0.53 1.45 22.94
CA GLU A 35 1.35 0.32 23.39
C GLU A 35 0.76 -1.05 22.99
N ALA A 36 -0.57 -1.19 23.09
CA ALA A 36 -1.29 -2.42 22.74
C ALA A 36 -1.05 -2.91 21.29
N PHE A 37 -0.65 -2.04 20.37
CA PHE A 37 -0.44 -2.37 18.95
C PHE A 37 1.03 -2.44 18.56
N LYS A 38 1.97 -2.09 19.45
CA LYS A 38 3.41 -2.05 19.11
C LYS A 38 3.98 -3.42 18.75
N ASN A 39 3.41 -4.49 19.30
CA ASN A 39 3.84 -5.86 19.02
C ASN A 39 3.20 -6.48 17.78
N TYR A 40 2.17 -5.84 17.20
CA TYR A 40 1.47 -6.36 16.02
C TYR A 40 2.43 -6.44 14.83
N TYR A 41 2.11 -7.30 13.87
CA TYR A 41 2.87 -7.50 12.63
C TYR A 41 2.24 -6.69 11.50
N TYR A 42 3.03 -5.89 10.79
CA TYR A 42 2.53 -5.18 9.61
C TYR A 42 2.34 -6.11 8.42
N ILE A 43 1.34 -5.79 7.59
CA ILE A 43 1.05 -6.46 6.32
C ILE A 43 1.13 -5.42 5.21
N GLY A 44 1.90 -5.75 4.17
CA GLY A 44 2.12 -4.88 3.03
C GLY A 44 2.91 -3.64 3.43
N ARG A 45 4.23 -3.74 3.42
CA ARG A 45 5.11 -2.59 3.71
C ARG A 45 4.81 -1.39 2.80
N LEU A 46 5.03 -0.19 3.32
CA LEU A 46 5.10 1.06 2.54
C LEU A 46 6.48 1.68 2.71
N ASP A 47 6.99 2.28 1.63
CA ASP A 47 8.20 3.10 1.69
C ASP A 47 7.99 4.32 2.61
N LYS A 48 9.10 4.91 3.09
CA LYS A 48 9.07 6.12 3.93
C LYS A 48 8.24 7.25 3.32
N GLU A 49 8.47 7.49 2.03
CA GLU A 49 7.81 8.55 1.24
C GLU A 49 6.39 8.19 0.78
N SER A 50 5.91 7.01 1.11
CA SER A 50 4.57 6.53 0.77
C SER A 50 3.67 6.55 2.00
N ARG A 51 2.38 6.70 1.79
CA ARG A 51 1.37 6.81 2.85
C ARG A 51 0.13 5.97 2.55
N GLY A 52 -0.79 5.92 3.50
CA GLY A 52 -2.06 5.23 3.33
C GLY A 52 -2.13 3.90 4.08
N LEU A 53 -3.06 3.06 3.64
CA LEU A 53 -3.50 1.89 4.37
C LEU A 53 -2.38 0.88 4.57
N ILE A 54 -2.12 0.47 5.81
CA ILE A 54 -1.43 -0.78 6.18
C ILE A 54 -2.38 -1.58 7.08
N LEU A 55 -2.22 -2.91 7.10
CA LEU A 55 -2.90 -3.73 8.11
C LEU A 55 -1.89 -4.14 9.18
N LEU A 56 -2.34 -4.23 10.42
CA LEU A 56 -1.52 -4.69 11.55
C LEU A 56 -2.23 -5.88 12.17
N ALA A 57 -1.65 -7.07 12.05
CA ALA A 57 -2.19 -8.32 12.59
C ALA A 57 -1.58 -8.65 13.95
N LYS A 58 -2.38 -9.27 14.82
CA LYS A 58 -1.91 -9.74 16.12
C LYS A 58 -1.05 -11.01 15.97
N ASN A 59 -1.36 -11.85 14.99
CA ASN A 59 -0.66 -13.11 14.76
C ASN A 59 0.05 -13.19 13.38
N PRO A 60 1.14 -13.98 13.26
CA PRO A 60 1.87 -14.15 12.00
C PRO A 60 1.13 -14.97 10.93
N GLY A 61 0.16 -15.82 11.32
CA GLY A 61 -0.65 -16.59 10.38
C GLY A 61 -1.48 -15.68 9.46
N THR A 62 -2.09 -14.64 10.02
CA THR A 62 -2.79 -13.61 9.24
C THR A 62 -1.84 -12.85 8.32
N VAL A 63 -0.59 -12.60 8.71
CA VAL A 63 0.40 -12.00 7.80
C VAL A 63 0.64 -12.91 6.60
N HIS A 64 0.86 -14.20 6.86
CA HIS A 64 1.08 -15.20 5.82
C HIS A 64 -0.10 -15.27 4.85
N GLU A 65 -1.35 -15.31 5.34
CA GLU A 65 -2.55 -15.30 4.48
C GLU A 65 -2.58 -14.12 3.50
N PHE A 66 -2.15 -12.93 3.93
CA PHE A 66 -2.19 -11.74 3.10
C PHE A 66 -0.97 -11.55 2.18
N GLU A 67 0.20 -12.06 2.58
CA GLU A 67 1.44 -11.88 1.83
C GLU A 67 1.79 -13.09 0.96
N HIS A 68 1.14 -14.24 1.15
CA HIS A 68 1.39 -15.43 0.35
C HIS A 68 1.08 -15.16 -1.14
N PRO A 69 1.96 -15.51 -2.09
CA PRO A 69 1.76 -15.21 -3.51
C PRO A 69 0.47 -15.77 -4.12
N SER A 70 -0.03 -16.91 -3.61
CA SER A 70 -1.28 -17.52 -4.10
C SER A 70 -2.55 -16.77 -3.65
N SER A 71 -2.46 -15.88 -2.67
CA SER A 71 -3.61 -15.13 -2.14
C SER A 71 -4.23 -14.19 -3.17
N LYS A 72 -3.45 -13.79 -4.20
CA LYS A 72 -3.85 -12.84 -5.25
C LYS A 72 -4.42 -11.52 -4.71
N ILE A 73 -4.11 -11.17 -3.46
CA ILE A 73 -4.64 -9.95 -2.81
C ILE A 73 -4.08 -8.72 -3.49
N THR A 74 -4.98 -7.98 -4.13
CA THR A 74 -4.66 -6.74 -4.82
C THR A 74 -4.48 -5.58 -3.85
N LYS A 75 -3.70 -4.59 -4.30
CA LYS A 75 -3.40 -3.36 -3.58
C LYS A 75 -3.64 -2.21 -4.53
N GLU A 76 -4.44 -1.26 -4.09
CA GLU A 76 -4.85 -0.12 -4.90
C GLU A 76 -4.23 1.16 -4.38
N TYR A 77 -3.70 1.95 -5.30
CA TYR A 77 -2.96 3.16 -5.01
C TYR A 77 -3.55 4.32 -5.81
N LEU A 78 -3.64 5.46 -5.14
CA LEU A 78 -3.86 6.74 -5.77
C LEU A 78 -2.52 7.49 -5.80
N ILE A 79 -2.09 7.90 -6.99
CA ILE A 79 -0.82 8.59 -7.17
C ILE A 79 -0.98 9.95 -7.83
N THR A 80 -0.04 10.84 -7.50
CA THR A 80 0.11 12.15 -8.15
C THR A 80 1.50 12.22 -8.78
N LEU A 81 1.56 12.61 -10.05
CA LEU A 81 2.81 12.79 -10.78
C LEU A 81 3.24 14.26 -10.78
N ASN A 82 4.52 14.50 -11.08
CA ASN A 82 5.07 15.85 -11.23
C ASN A 82 4.58 16.64 -12.44
N ARG A 83 3.93 15.97 -13.39
CA ARG A 83 3.33 16.57 -14.58
C ARG A 83 2.18 15.70 -15.10
N PRO A 84 1.28 16.23 -15.95
CA PRO A 84 0.17 15.47 -16.51
C PRO A 84 0.64 14.16 -17.16
N PHE A 85 -0.11 13.08 -16.92
CA PHE A 85 0.23 11.77 -17.45
C PHE A 85 -0.05 11.68 -18.96
N ASN A 86 0.95 11.30 -19.75
CA ASN A 86 0.73 10.90 -21.15
C ASN A 86 0.00 9.55 -21.19
N ARG A 87 -1.29 9.58 -21.58
CA ARG A 87 -2.17 8.41 -21.68
C ARG A 87 -1.67 7.35 -22.66
N GLU A 88 -0.87 7.70 -23.66
CA GLU A 88 -0.28 6.76 -24.63
C GLU A 88 0.62 5.73 -23.95
N LEU A 89 1.25 6.10 -22.82
CA LEU A 89 2.13 5.22 -22.06
C LEU A 89 1.37 4.14 -21.27
N LYS A 90 0.05 4.24 -21.15
CA LYS A 90 -0.77 3.27 -20.40
C LYS A 90 -0.57 1.85 -20.92
N LYS A 91 -0.60 1.64 -22.23
CA LYS A 91 -0.41 0.30 -22.83
C LYS A 91 0.96 -0.28 -22.47
N LYS A 92 2.02 0.55 -22.49
CA LYS A 92 3.38 0.16 -22.11
C LYS A 92 3.47 -0.25 -20.64
N ILE A 93 2.84 0.50 -19.73
CA ILE A 93 2.83 0.18 -18.28
C ILE A 93 2.09 -1.14 -18.00
N LEU A 94 0.97 -1.38 -18.69
CA LEU A 94 0.20 -2.63 -18.55
C LEU A 94 0.93 -3.83 -19.16
N ALA A 95 1.61 -3.63 -20.28
CA ALA A 95 2.45 -4.66 -20.90
C ALA A 95 3.66 -5.00 -20.03
N GLY A 96 4.21 -4.02 -19.31
CA GLY A 96 5.33 -4.17 -18.38
C GLY A 96 6.63 -3.54 -18.89
N ILE A 97 7.54 -3.26 -17.95
CA ILE A 97 8.81 -2.57 -18.17
C ILE A 97 9.90 -3.32 -17.40
N TRP A 98 11.05 -3.54 -18.03
CA TRP A 98 12.24 -4.04 -17.36
C TRP A 98 12.99 -2.89 -16.70
N GLU A 99 13.22 -2.98 -15.39
CA GLU A 99 14.01 -2.00 -14.64
C GLU A 99 14.77 -2.73 -13.53
N GLY A 100 16.07 -2.46 -13.39
CA GLY A 100 16.88 -3.01 -12.30
C GLY A 100 16.91 -4.55 -12.25
N GLY A 101 16.83 -5.22 -13.41
CA GLY A 101 16.79 -6.67 -13.52
C GLY A 101 15.42 -7.31 -13.21
N GLU A 102 14.39 -6.51 -12.92
CA GLU A 102 13.04 -7.01 -12.64
C GLU A 102 12.04 -6.56 -13.71
N PHE A 103 11.09 -7.44 -14.03
CA PHE A 103 9.94 -7.09 -14.84
C PHE A 103 8.84 -6.46 -13.97
N LEU A 104 8.45 -5.23 -14.27
CA LEU A 104 7.51 -4.43 -13.51
C LEU A 104 6.27 -4.11 -14.36
N ARG A 105 5.08 -4.49 -13.90
CA ARG A 105 3.82 -4.10 -14.53
C ARG A 105 2.75 -3.72 -13.52
N THR A 106 1.67 -3.09 -13.97
CA THR A 106 0.46 -2.88 -13.17
C THR A 106 -0.67 -3.77 -13.67
N LEU A 107 -1.57 -4.22 -12.79
CA LEU A 107 -2.80 -4.90 -13.22
C LEU A 107 -3.79 -3.93 -13.87
N SER A 108 -3.90 -2.73 -13.31
CA SER A 108 -4.73 -1.68 -13.88
C SER A 108 -4.06 -0.31 -13.69
N LEU A 109 -4.38 0.59 -14.61
CA LEU A 109 -4.05 2.00 -14.56
C LEU A 109 -5.23 2.79 -15.13
N GLN A 110 -5.83 3.62 -14.31
CA GLN A 110 -6.95 4.47 -14.70
C GLN A 110 -6.69 5.90 -14.26
N GLN A 111 -7.20 6.88 -15.02
CA GLN A 111 -7.19 8.26 -14.56
C GLN A 111 -8.30 8.43 -13.54
N ALA A 112 -7.99 9.10 -12.44
CA ALA A 112 -8.92 9.47 -11.40
C ALA A 112 -9.16 10.99 -11.44
N GLU A 113 -10.00 11.47 -10.52
CA GLU A 113 -10.28 12.88 -10.37
C GLU A 113 -9.02 13.71 -10.06
N SER A 114 -9.09 15.00 -10.38
CA SER A 114 -8.02 15.97 -10.13
C SER A 114 -6.65 15.58 -10.72
N GLY A 115 -6.65 14.85 -11.84
CA GLY A 115 -5.41 14.48 -12.55
C GLY A 115 -4.59 13.38 -11.88
N LYS A 116 -5.13 12.72 -10.85
CA LYS A 116 -4.47 11.58 -10.20
C LYS A 116 -4.60 10.31 -11.03
N LEU A 117 -3.78 9.30 -10.73
CA LEU A 117 -3.89 7.98 -11.32
C LEU A 117 -4.24 6.94 -10.25
N ASN A 118 -5.20 6.09 -10.57
CA ASN A 118 -5.51 4.88 -9.83
C ASN A 118 -4.72 3.71 -10.41
N ILE A 119 -4.02 2.98 -9.56
CA ILE A 119 -3.17 1.85 -9.94
C ILE A 119 -3.47 0.66 -9.05
N VAL A 120 -3.66 -0.50 -9.66
CA VAL A 120 -3.79 -1.78 -8.95
C VAL A 120 -2.57 -2.66 -9.21
N LEU A 121 -2.03 -3.23 -8.14
CA LEU A 121 -0.97 -4.25 -8.16
C LEU A 121 -1.45 -5.52 -7.45
N ASN A 122 -0.97 -6.69 -7.86
CA ASN A 122 -1.05 -7.95 -7.11
C ASN A 122 0.31 -8.45 -6.62
N GLU A 123 1.39 -7.69 -6.88
CA GLU A 123 2.73 -7.94 -6.37
C GLU A 123 3.26 -6.67 -5.69
N GLY A 124 4.36 -6.79 -4.95
CA GLY A 124 4.88 -5.73 -4.08
C GLY A 124 6.38 -5.57 -4.16
N LYS A 125 6.95 -5.44 -5.36
CA LYS A 125 8.40 -5.23 -5.54
C LYS A 125 8.85 -3.91 -4.90
N LYS A 126 10.12 -3.84 -4.49
CA LYS A 126 10.69 -2.64 -3.85
C LYS A 126 10.47 -1.42 -4.76
N ARG A 127 9.76 -0.41 -4.26
CA ARG A 127 9.44 0.85 -4.96
C ARG A 127 8.77 0.66 -6.34
N HIS A 128 8.02 -0.42 -6.53
CA HIS A 128 7.47 -0.86 -7.83
C HIS A 128 6.86 0.27 -8.68
N ILE A 129 5.83 0.96 -8.16
CA ILE A 129 5.16 2.06 -8.88
C ILE A 129 6.14 3.18 -9.21
N ARG A 130 6.94 3.61 -8.22
CA ARG A 130 7.90 4.71 -8.41
C ARG A 130 8.94 4.37 -9.48
N ARG A 131 9.38 3.11 -9.57
CA ARG A 131 10.34 2.63 -10.59
C ARG A 131 9.73 2.62 -11.99
N ILE A 132 8.50 2.15 -12.14
CA ILE A 132 7.75 2.22 -13.42
C ILE A 132 7.71 3.67 -13.93
N PHE A 133 7.27 4.60 -13.10
CA PHE A 133 7.13 6.00 -13.51
C PHE A 133 8.49 6.68 -13.73
N LYS A 134 9.49 6.38 -12.90
CA LYS A 134 10.86 6.89 -13.10
C LYS A 134 11.45 6.45 -14.44
N ALA A 135 11.27 5.19 -14.83
CA ALA A 135 11.72 4.67 -16.13
C ALA A 135 11.06 5.36 -17.33
N LEU A 136 9.91 6.01 -17.12
CA LEU A 136 9.17 6.78 -18.12
C LEU A 136 9.41 8.29 -17.99
N GLY A 137 10.36 8.71 -17.15
CA GLY A 137 10.70 10.12 -16.94
C GLY A 137 9.69 10.89 -16.09
N TYR A 138 8.91 10.22 -15.24
CA TYR A 138 8.01 10.86 -14.27
C TYR A 138 8.55 10.71 -12.86
N GLU A 139 8.22 11.69 -12.03
CA GLU A 139 8.37 11.59 -10.59
C GLU A 139 7.00 11.43 -9.94
N VAL A 140 6.90 10.49 -9.00
CA VAL A 140 5.70 10.29 -8.18
C VAL A 140 5.80 11.19 -6.95
N ILE A 141 5.06 12.29 -6.93
CA ILE A 141 5.06 13.26 -5.83
C ILE A 141 4.34 12.69 -4.61
N ASP A 142 3.20 12.04 -4.83
CA ASP A 142 2.39 11.42 -3.79
C ASP A 142 2.00 10.00 -4.19
N LEU A 143 2.06 9.08 -3.23
CA LEU A 143 1.69 7.68 -3.39
C LEU A 143 0.92 7.26 -2.14
N LYS A 144 -0.40 7.15 -2.29
CA LYS A 144 -1.33 6.78 -1.23
C LYS A 144 -1.94 5.41 -1.52
N ARG A 145 -1.67 4.40 -0.70
CA ARG A 145 -2.42 3.14 -0.77
C ARG A 145 -3.80 3.33 -0.16
N ILE A 146 -4.85 3.05 -0.93
CA ILE A 146 -6.24 3.27 -0.53
C ILE A 146 -7.00 1.96 -0.28
N ARG A 147 -6.47 0.81 -0.74
CA ARG A 147 -7.10 -0.50 -0.55
C ARG A 147 -6.09 -1.64 -0.48
N ILE A 148 -6.39 -2.66 0.34
CA ILE A 148 -5.72 -3.96 0.37
C ILE A 148 -6.82 -5.02 0.37
N GLY A 149 -6.95 -5.80 -0.71
CA GLY A 149 -8.08 -6.73 -0.88
C GLY A 149 -9.41 -6.01 -0.73
N ASP A 150 -10.22 -6.44 0.22
CA ASP A 150 -11.53 -5.84 0.49
C ASP A 150 -11.48 -4.70 1.53
N TYR A 151 -10.31 -4.41 2.09
CA TYR A 151 -10.14 -3.41 3.14
C TYR A 151 -9.84 -2.05 2.51
N ILE A 152 -10.75 -1.10 2.71
CA ILE A 152 -10.70 0.25 2.14
C ILE A 152 -10.29 1.24 3.23
N LEU A 153 -9.42 2.17 2.88
CA LEU A 153 -8.98 3.24 3.76
C LEU A 153 -10.14 4.14 4.21
N GLY A 154 -10.98 4.55 3.25
CA GLY A 154 -12.09 5.50 3.48
C GLY A 154 -11.59 6.83 4.02
N ASP A 155 -12.31 7.36 5.01
CA ASP A 155 -12.04 8.66 5.63
C ASP A 155 -11.05 8.60 6.81
N LEU A 156 -10.41 7.44 7.03
CA LEU A 156 -9.42 7.26 8.10
C LEU A 156 -8.26 8.25 7.90
N LYS A 157 -8.04 9.16 8.85
CA LYS A 157 -7.00 10.20 8.72
C LYS A 157 -5.62 9.62 9.00
N GLU A 158 -4.58 10.31 8.57
CA GLU A 158 -3.20 9.87 8.78
C GLU A 158 -2.88 9.76 10.27
N GLY A 159 -2.26 8.65 10.69
CA GLY A 159 -1.99 8.33 12.09
C GLY A 159 -3.16 7.67 12.82
N GLU A 160 -4.36 7.63 12.22
CA GLU A 160 -5.51 6.95 12.82
C GLU A 160 -5.55 5.46 12.48
N ARG A 161 -6.29 4.72 13.33
CA ARG A 161 -6.55 3.30 13.18
C ARG A 161 -8.02 2.99 13.40
N LYS A 162 -8.50 1.91 12.78
CA LYS A 162 -9.83 1.34 13.06
C LYS A 162 -9.78 -0.18 13.04
N VAL A 163 -10.68 -0.80 13.80
CA VAL A 163 -10.99 -2.23 13.65
C VAL A 163 -11.87 -2.34 12.40
N PRO A 164 -11.59 -3.26 11.46
CA PRO A 164 -12.50 -3.46 10.34
C PRO A 164 -13.84 -3.98 10.85
N GLU A 165 -14.92 -3.58 10.19
CA GLU A 165 -16.21 -4.21 10.44
C GLU A 165 -16.11 -5.69 10.09
N SER A 166 -16.58 -6.55 10.98
CA SER A 166 -16.71 -7.98 10.72
C SER A 166 -17.60 -8.15 9.49
N LYS A 167 -17.07 -8.74 8.41
CA LYS A 167 -17.90 -9.15 7.29
C LYS A 167 -18.92 -10.15 7.82
N GLU A 168 -20.20 -9.80 7.78
CA GLU A 168 -21.24 -10.82 7.74
C GLU A 168 -20.95 -11.66 6.49
N LYS A 169 -20.77 -12.97 6.70
CA LYS A 169 -20.56 -13.92 5.61
C LYS A 169 -21.83 -14.05 4.76
#